data_AF-A0A0P4VQS9-F1
#
_entry.id   AF-A0A0P4VQS9-F1
#
_cell.length_a   1.000
_cell.length_b   1.000
_cell.length_c   1.000
_cell.angle_alpha   90.00
_cell.angle_beta   90.00
_cell.angle_gamma   90.00
#
_symmetry.space_group_name_H-M   'P 1'
#
loop_
_entity.id
_entity.type
_entity.pdbx_description
1 polymer ?
#
loop_
_entity_poly.entity_id
_entity_poly.type
_entity_poly.pdbx_seq_one_letter_code
_entity_poly.pdbx_strand_id
1 'polypeptide(L)'
;MPLPPALAAKLAKRGLVNDSTLRNSQEKRQKTDIEEEVIAENYDNNYKSSGNNYGDEITSVQVDKHFKGHSGCPNKWNIYHECSSFCARHWGKGITTPDAKYLRKQARLLAKYPLPNNWKEVYDPGTGKHYYWEMSSDMVSWLPPSHPKANITESAATIREERHLVATDADKSGDDSDSGEEEEEDTVAPGTKDKVVETKRKESRAKSKTNDLDPMDPAAYSDAPRGKWSDGLERGNEAKTGADVTASGPLYQMRPYPNPGAVLRANAATKPSNI
;
A
#
# COMPACT_ATOMS: atom_id res chain seq x y z
N MET A 1 55.10 -14.49 -15.00
CA MET A 1 53.67 -14.53 -15.41
C MET A 1 53.07 -15.84 -14.95
N PRO A 2 51.92 -15.85 -14.26
CA PRO A 2 51.32 -17.10 -13.76
C PRO A 2 50.89 -18.00 -14.92
N LEU A 3 51.13 -19.31 -14.79
CA LEU A 3 50.72 -20.28 -15.81
C LEU A 3 49.20 -20.44 -15.81
N PRO A 4 48.55 -20.57 -16.98
CA PRO A 4 47.12 -20.82 -17.04
C PRO A 4 46.76 -22.17 -16.38
N PRO A 5 45.63 -22.26 -15.66
CA PRO A 5 45.32 -23.36 -14.75
C PRO A 5 45.24 -24.72 -15.44
N ALA A 6 44.74 -24.76 -16.68
CA ALA A 6 44.67 -25.99 -17.47
C ALA A 6 46.06 -26.54 -17.84
N LEU A 7 47.03 -25.65 -18.07
CA LEU A 7 48.41 -26.02 -18.38
C LEU A 7 49.16 -26.42 -17.10
N ALA A 8 48.93 -25.68 -16.00
CA ALA A 8 49.50 -25.99 -14.69
C ALA A 8 49.06 -27.38 -14.18
N ALA A 9 47.77 -27.72 -14.31
CA ALA A 9 47.26 -29.05 -13.93
C ALA A 9 47.85 -30.18 -14.79
N LYS A 10 48.08 -29.93 -16.10
CA LYS A 10 48.74 -30.89 -16.99
C LYS A 10 50.22 -31.09 -16.66
N LEU A 11 50.93 -30.04 -16.27
CA LEU A 11 52.34 -30.12 -15.86
C LEU A 11 52.50 -30.78 -14.48
N ALA A 12 51.57 -30.53 -13.55
CA ALA A 12 51.52 -31.20 -12.26
C ALA A 12 51.32 -32.72 -12.40
N LYS A 13 50.42 -33.16 -13.29
CA LYS A 13 50.25 -34.59 -13.63
C LYS A 13 51.50 -35.25 -14.21
N ARG A 14 52.43 -34.46 -14.76
CA ARG A 14 53.71 -34.93 -15.29
C ARG A 14 54.87 -34.75 -14.29
N GLY A 15 54.59 -34.32 -13.07
CA GLY A 15 55.60 -34.17 -12.00
C GLY A 15 56.53 -32.97 -12.18
N LEU A 16 56.20 -32.01 -13.04
CA LEU A 16 57.05 -30.86 -13.36
C LEU A 16 56.77 -29.62 -12.50
N VAL A 17 55.65 -29.61 -11.77
CA VAL A 17 55.23 -28.48 -10.93
C VAL A 17 54.72 -29.04 -9.60
N ASN A 18 55.24 -28.49 -8.49
CA ASN A 18 54.93 -28.95 -7.13
C ASN A 18 53.56 -28.43 -6.65
N ASP A 19 52.80 -29.27 -5.93
CA ASP A 19 51.44 -28.96 -5.45
C ASP A 19 51.36 -27.70 -4.55
N SER A 20 52.47 -27.35 -3.90
CA SER A 20 52.60 -26.12 -3.09
C SER A 20 52.46 -24.83 -3.91
N THR A 21 52.87 -24.84 -5.18
CA THR A 21 52.78 -23.65 -6.05
C THR A 21 51.37 -23.43 -6.61
N LEU A 22 50.56 -24.49 -6.70
CA LEU A 22 49.16 -24.42 -7.13
C LEU A 22 48.27 -23.83 -6.02
N ARG A 23 48.46 -24.27 -4.77
CA ARG A 23 47.71 -23.77 -3.61
C ARG A 23 47.91 -22.28 -3.38
N ASN A 24 49.17 -21.81 -3.40
CA ASN A 24 49.48 -20.39 -3.26
C ASN A 24 48.85 -19.53 -4.37
N SER A 25 48.65 -20.09 -5.56
CA SER A 25 48.01 -19.37 -6.69
C SER A 25 46.49 -19.32 -6.56
N GLN A 26 45.87 -20.35 -5.96
CA GLN A 26 44.44 -20.39 -5.68
C GLN A 26 44.06 -19.50 -4.50
N GLU A 27 44.84 -19.51 -3.42
CA GLU A 27 44.65 -18.63 -2.26
C GLU A 27 44.80 -17.15 -2.64
N LYS A 28 45.76 -16.83 -3.53
CA LYS A 28 45.94 -15.46 -4.03
C LYS A 28 44.77 -14.99 -4.90
N ARG A 29 44.10 -15.89 -5.63
CA ARG A 29 42.89 -15.58 -6.42
C ARG A 29 41.65 -15.43 -5.56
N GLN A 30 41.46 -16.29 -4.56
CA GLN A 30 40.35 -16.15 -3.62
C GLN A 30 40.44 -14.84 -2.83
N LYS A 31 41.66 -14.41 -2.48
CA LYS A 31 41.86 -13.12 -1.82
C LYS A 31 41.53 -11.92 -2.73
N THR A 32 41.78 -12.00 -4.04
CA THR A 32 41.40 -10.93 -4.98
C THR A 32 39.91 -10.90 -5.29
N ASP A 33 39.24 -12.06 -5.40
CA ASP A 33 37.77 -12.12 -5.54
C ASP A 33 37.06 -11.55 -4.30
N ILE A 34 37.56 -11.86 -3.09
CA ILE A 34 37.01 -11.32 -1.85
C ILE A 34 37.24 -9.80 -1.73
N GLU A 35 38.33 -9.25 -2.29
CA GLU A 35 38.59 -7.80 -2.31
C GLU A 35 37.76 -7.08 -3.40
N GLU A 36 37.38 -7.75 -4.50
CA GLU A 36 36.52 -7.18 -5.56
C GLU A 36 35.01 -7.26 -5.25
N GLU A 37 34.57 -8.14 -4.34
CA GLU A 37 33.17 -8.27 -3.91
C GLU A 37 32.76 -7.34 -2.73
N VAL A 38 33.57 -6.35 -2.36
CA VAL A 38 33.27 -5.40 -1.26
C VAL A 38 33.14 -3.96 -1.77
N ILE A 39 32.24 -3.73 -2.74
CA ILE A 39 31.90 -2.37 -3.22
C ILE A 39 30.40 -2.23 -3.46
N ALA A 40 29.59 -2.67 -2.50
CA ALA A 40 28.16 -2.32 -2.45
C ALA A 40 27.72 -1.88 -1.05
N GLU A 41 28.63 -1.25 -0.28
CA GLU A 41 28.29 -0.52 0.93
C GLU A 41 28.09 0.96 0.60
N ASN A 42 26.84 1.26 0.22
CA ASN A 42 26.09 2.51 0.45
C ASN A 42 26.88 3.83 0.50
N TYR A 43 27.20 4.39 -0.67
CA TYR A 43 27.82 5.70 -0.83
C TYR A 43 26.78 6.82 -1.03
N ASP A 44 25.88 7.04 -0.08
CA ASP A 44 25.27 8.36 0.16
C ASP A 44 24.66 8.46 1.58
N ASN A 45 25.51 8.60 2.59
CA ASN A 45 25.08 8.99 3.94
C ASN A 45 25.76 10.29 4.35
N ASN A 46 25.46 11.38 3.64
CA ASN A 46 25.56 12.69 4.26
C ASN A 46 24.66 13.76 3.61
N TYR A 47 23.36 13.50 3.42
CA TYR A 47 22.41 14.60 3.23
C TYR A 47 21.71 14.92 4.56
N LYS A 48 22.20 15.97 5.21
CA LYS A 48 21.59 16.51 6.42
C LYS A 48 20.15 16.94 6.12
N SER A 49 19.22 16.30 6.82
CA SER A 49 17.82 16.67 6.90
C SER A 49 17.63 18.17 7.13
N SER A 50 17.05 18.86 6.16
CA SER A 50 16.33 20.10 6.39
C SER A 50 15.24 20.30 5.34
N GLY A 51 13.99 20.25 5.78
CA GLY A 51 12.86 20.91 5.12
C GLY A 51 12.04 20.09 4.13
N ASN A 52 10.92 19.55 4.63
CA ASN A 52 9.60 19.39 4.00
C ASN A 52 9.45 18.69 2.62
N ASN A 53 8.65 17.61 2.65
CA ASN A 53 7.71 17.09 1.64
C ASN A 53 8.06 17.27 0.17
N TYR A 54 8.39 16.19 -0.52
CA TYR A 54 7.81 15.74 -1.81
C TYR A 54 8.47 14.40 -2.19
N GLY A 55 7.66 13.33 -2.33
CA GLY A 55 8.02 12.07 -3.03
C GLY A 55 9.30 11.37 -2.60
N ASP A 56 9.45 11.02 -1.32
CA ASP A 56 10.59 10.21 -0.86
C ASP A 56 10.32 8.73 -1.18
N GLU A 57 11.18 8.12 -2.01
CA GLU A 57 11.17 6.70 -2.32
C GLU A 57 11.44 5.94 -1.02
N ILE A 58 10.35 5.52 -0.36
CA ILE A 58 10.38 4.93 0.97
C ILE A 58 11.26 3.69 0.93
N THR A 59 12.42 3.74 1.60
CA THR A 59 13.28 2.56 1.73
C THR A 59 12.47 1.41 2.32
N SER A 60 12.69 0.17 1.89
CA SER A 60 11.90 -1.01 2.33
C SER A 60 11.71 -1.11 3.85
N VAL A 61 12.71 -0.65 4.62
CA VAL A 61 12.70 -0.60 6.10
C VAL A 61 11.73 0.45 6.69
N GLN A 62 11.48 1.54 5.97
CA GLN A 62 10.51 2.58 6.36
C GLN A 62 9.07 2.17 5.98
N VAL A 63 8.89 1.42 4.88
CA VAL A 63 7.60 0.84 4.48
C VAL A 63 7.07 -0.12 5.54
N ASP A 64 7.91 -1.03 6.04
CA ASP A 64 7.54 -1.99 7.08
C ASP A 64 7.04 -1.34 8.38
N LYS A 65 7.62 -0.18 8.73
CA LYS A 65 7.25 0.58 9.93
C LYS A 65 5.95 1.35 9.71
N HIS A 66 5.65 1.73 8.47
CA HIS A 66 4.42 2.42 8.12
C HIS A 66 3.18 1.54 8.37
N PHE A 67 3.19 0.30 7.86
CA PHE A 67 2.01 -0.57 7.95
C PHE A 67 1.77 -1.17 9.34
N LYS A 68 2.82 -1.43 10.12
CA LYS A 68 2.69 -1.95 11.50
C LYS A 68 2.04 -0.93 12.45
N GLY A 69 2.21 0.36 12.15
CA GLY A 69 1.76 1.45 13.00
C GLY A 69 2.55 1.56 14.31
N HIS A 70 2.26 2.61 15.08
CA HIS A 70 2.95 2.90 16.32
C HIS A 70 2.55 1.90 17.43
N SER A 71 3.53 1.37 18.16
CA SER A 71 3.33 0.28 19.15
C SER A 71 2.31 0.64 20.23
N GLY A 72 2.35 1.88 20.73
CA GLY A 72 1.41 2.39 21.72
C GLY A 72 0.03 2.77 21.17
N CYS A 73 -0.19 2.76 19.85
CA CYS A 73 -1.47 3.15 19.27
C CYS A 73 -2.55 2.07 19.56
N PRO A 74 -3.71 2.44 20.16
CA PRO A 74 -4.81 1.52 20.40
C PRO A 74 -5.56 1.14 19.13
N ASN A 75 -5.43 1.91 18.05
CA ASN A 75 -6.16 1.73 16.80
C ASN A 75 -5.36 0.98 15.71
N LYS A 76 -4.16 0.48 16.03
CA LYS A 76 -3.32 -0.23 15.05
C LYS A 76 -3.86 -1.60 14.59
N TRP A 77 -4.93 -2.10 15.18
CA TRP A 77 -5.61 -3.31 14.70
C TRP A 77 -6.68 -2.99 13.64
N ASN A 78 -7.09 -1.74 13.50
CA ASN A 78 -8.05 -1.32 12.50
C ASN A 78 -7.36 -1.18 11.14
N ILE A 79 -7.71 -2.01 10.18
CA ILE A 79 -7.14 -2.01 8.82
C ILE A 79 -7.26 -0.65 8.10
N TYR A 80 -8.22 0.19 8.50
CA TYR A 80 -8.43 1.53 7.92
C TYR A 80 -7.68 2.65 8.65
N HIS A 81 -6.97 2.34 9.74
CA HIS A 81 -6.24 3.35 10.50
C HIS A 81 -4.82 3.53 9.97
N GLU A 82 -4.52 4.75 9.54
CA GLU A 82 -3.17 5.19 9.22
C GLU A 82 -2.54 5.84 10.45
N CYS A 83 -1.45 5.23 10.93
CA CYS A 83 -0.80 5.69 12.14
C CYS A 83 0.07 6.91 11.82
N SER A 84 -0.37 8.09 12.25
CA SER A 84 0.36 9.34 12.03
C SER A 84 1.31 9.68 13.19
N SER A 85 2.15 10.71 13.00
CA SER A 85 3.03 11.25 14.06
C SER A 85 2.27 11.73 15.30
N PHE A 86 0.98 12.12 15.15
CA PHE A 86 0.09 12.38 16.27
C PHE A 86 -0.03 11.15 17.18
N CYS A 87 -0.16 9.95 16.59
CA CYS A 87 -0.33 8.72 17.35
C CYS A 87 0.88 8.42 18.23
N ALA A 88 2.08 8.60 17.66
CA ALA A 88 3.33 8.43 18.38
C ALA A 88 3.45 9.39 19.57
N ARG A 89 3.10 10.67 19.37
CA ARG A 89 3.15 11.70 20.42
C ARG A 89 2.06 11.54 21.48
N HIS A 90 0.86 11.15 21.07
CA HIS A 90 -0.30 11.08 21.95
C HIS A 90 -0.28 9.82 22.83
N TRP A 91 0.07 8.66 22.26
CA TRP A 91 0.07 7.40 23.00
C TRP A 91 1.45 6.95 23.47
N GLY A 92 2.55 7.46 22.90
CA GLY A 92 3.91 7.12 23.36
C GLY A 92 4.13 5.60 23.42
N LYS A 93 4.68 5.08 24.51
CA LYS A 93 4.90 3.62 24.65
C LYS A 93 3.63 2.80 24.91
N GLY A 94 2.46 3.44 25.01
CA GLY A 94 1.22 2.80 25.41
C GLY A 94 1.26 2.32 26.86
N ILE A 95 0.49 1.28 27.14
CA ILE A 95 0.39 0.61 28.44
C ILE A 95 1.52 -0.43 28.50
N THR A 96 2.59 -0.15 29.22
CA THR A 96 3.76 -1.06 29.28
C THR A 96 3.59 -2.18 30.30
N THR A 97 2.80 -1.93 31.34
CA THR A 97 2.57 -2.89 32.42
C THR A 97 1.11 -3.35 32.39
N PRO A 98 0.83 -4.64 32.14
CA PRO A 98 -0.52 -5.17 32.17
C PRO A 98 -1.14 -5.09 33.57
N ASP A 99 -2.45 -4.87 33.63
CA ASP A 99 -3.21 -4.89 34.88
C ASP A 99 -3.19 -6.31 35.50
N ALA A 100 -2.87 -6.39 36.80
CA ALA A 100 -2.81 -7.66 37.53
C ALA A 100 -4.15 -8.42 37.53
N LYS A 101 -5.29 -7.70 37.55
CA LYS A 101 -6.61 -8.33 37.47
C LYS A 101 -6.85 -8.94 36.09
N TYR A 102 -6.36 -8.29 35.03
CA TYR A 102 -6.39 -8.81 33.67
C TYR A 102 -5.54 -10.07 33.53
N LEU A 103 -4.29 -10.07 34.03
CA LEU A 103 -3.41 -11.25 34.00
C LEU A 103 -4.05 -12.48 34.66
N ARG A 104 -4.73 -12.30 35.80
CA ARG A 104 -5.46 -13.40 36.46
C ARG A 104 -6.59 -13.98 35.59
N LYS A 105 -7.32 -13.13 34.85
CA LYS A 105 -8.38 -13.58 33.94
C LYS A 105 -7.81 -14.30 32.74
N GLN A 106 -6.71 -13.80 32.20
CA GLN A 106 -6.00 -14.41 31.09
C GLN A 106 -5.42 -15.78 31.45
N ALA A 107 -4.79 -15.92 32.61
CA ALA A 107 -4.28 -17.22 33.08
C ALA A 107 -5.41 -18.26 33.19
N ARG A 108 -6.60 -17.85 33.65
CA ARG A 108 -7.80 -18.72 33.66
C ARG A 108 -8.29 -19.07 32.26
N LEU A 109 -8.22 -18.12 31.32
CA LEU A 109 -8.58 -18.36 29.92
C LEU A 109 -7.65 -19.42 29.31
N LEU A 110 -6.33 -19.27 29.50
CA LEU A 110 -5.33 -20.19 28.98
C LEU A 110 -5.35 -21.57 29.65
N ALA A 111 -5.70 -21.64 30.93
CA ALA A 111 -5.92 -22.92 31.60
C ALA A 111 -7.10 -23.71 30.99
N LYS A 112 -8.13 -23.00 30.49
CA LYS A 112 -9.30 -23.62 29.84
C LYS A 112 -9.06 -23.90 28.35
N TYR A 113 -8.29 -23.05 27.69
CA TYR A 113 -8.00 -23.08 26.26
C TYR A 113 -6.48 -23.00 26.06
N PRO A 114 -5.75 -24.11 26.24
CA PRO A 114 -4.30 -24.11 26.10
C PRO A 114 -3.89 -23.79 24.65
N LEU A 115 -2.74 -23.14 24.51
CA LEU A 115 -2.16 -22.77 23.21
C LEU A 115 -1.50 -23.99 22.55
N PRO A 116 -1.73 -24.22 21.24
CA PRO A 116 -0.95 -25.19 20.47
C PRO A 116 0.53 -24.76 20.34
N ASN A 117 1.41 -25.71 19.99
CA ASN A 117 2.86 -25.50 19.99
C ASN A 117 3.35 -24.37 19.06
N ASN A 118 2.66 -24.13 17.95
CA ASN A 118 3.01 -23.09 16.98
C ASN A 118 2.35 -21.73 17.27
N TRP A 119 1.61 -21.60 18.38
CA TRP A 119 0.98 -20.36 18.81
C TRP A 119 1.71 -19.73 19.99
N LYS A 120 1.90 -18.42 19.92
CA LYS A 120 2.58 -17.61 20.93
C LYS A 120 1.66 -16.52 21.47
N GLU A 121 1.75 -16.29 22.78
CA GLU A 121 1.14 -15.13 23.43
C GLU A 121 2.01 -13.89 23.23
N VAL A 122 1.40 -12.79 22.78
CA VAL A 122 2.09 -11.52 22.54
C VAL A 122 1.33 -10.39 23.22
N TYR A 123 2.03 -9.62 24.06
CA TYR A 123 1.46 -8.45 24.71
C TYR A 123 1.39 -7.27 23.76
N ASP A 124 0.22 -6.64 23.67
CA ASP A 124 0.01 -5.41 22.94
C ASP A 124 -0.03 -4.19 23.88
N PRO A 125 0.98 -3.30 23.85
CA PRO A 125 0.98 -2.07 24.64
C PRO A 125 -0.13 -1.08 24.28
N GLY A 126 -0.62 -1.08 23.03
CA GLY A 126 -1.63 -0.10 22.61
C GLY A 126 -3.00 -0.37 23.23
N THR A 127 -3.38 -1.64 23.34
CA THR A 127 -4.65 -2.07 23.96
C THR A 127 -4.49 -2.51 25.43
N GLY A 128 -3.26 -2.76 25.87
CA GLY A 128 -2.95 -3.30 27.20
C GLY A 128 -3.42 -4.75 27.38
N LYS A 129 -3.54 -5.49 26.28
CA LYS A 129 -4.05 -6.88 26.25
C LYS A 129 -3.09 -7.76 25.45
N HIS A 130 -3.17 -9.05 25.65
CA HIS A 130 -2.48 -10.02 24.83
C HIS A 130 -3.36 -10.46 23.66
N TYR A 131 -2.71 -10.64 22.53
CA TYR A 131 -3.21 -11.39 21.39
C TYR A 131 -2.33 -12.64 21.20
N TYR A 132 -2.75 -13.50 20.30
CA TYR A 132 -2.11 -14.76 20.01
C TYR A 132 -1.70 -14.78 18.54
N TRP A 133 -0.49 -15.24 18.28
CA TRP A 133 0.13 -15.25 16.95
C TRP A 133 0.65 -16.64 16.63
N GLU A 134 0.29 -17.14 15.45
CA GLU A 134 0.79 -18.39 14.89
C GLU A 134 2.08 -18.14 14.11
N MET A 135 3.19 -18.73 14.56
CA MET A 135 4.52 -18.44 14.02
C MET A 135 4.75 -19.04 12.62
N SER A 136 3.94 -20.00 12.19
CA SER A 136 4.12 -20.71 10.91
C SER A 136 3.38 -20.07 9.73
N SER A 137 2.28 -19.40 9.99
CA SER A 137 1.34 -18.86 8.99
C SER A 137 1.15 -17.35 9.13
N ASP A 138 1.77 -16.74 10.13
CA ASP A 138 1.59 -15.33 10.52
C ASP A 138 0.14 -14.91 10.82
N MET A 139 -0.71 -15.88 11.13
CA MET A 139 -2.10 -15.63 11.54
C MET A 139 -2.17 -15.12 12.98
N VAL A 140 -3.14 -14.26 13.27
CA VAL A 140 -3.35 -13.64 14.58
C VAL A 140 -4.78 -13.81 15.07
N SER A 141 -4.97 -13.81 16.39
CA SER A 141 -6.29 -13.84 17.04
C SER A 141 -6.24 -13.16 18.41
N TRP A 142 -7.33 -12.51 18.82
CA TRP A 142 -7.46 -11.92 20.16
C TRP A 142 -7.84 -12.93 21.25
N LEU A 143 -8.21 -14.15 20.88
CA LEU A 143 -8.52 -15.26 21.78
C LEU A 143 -7.65 -16.47 21.42
N PRO A 144 -7.38 -17.39 22.37
CA PRO A 144 -6.64 -18.61 22.05
C PRO A 144 -7.33 -19.36 20.91
N PRO A 145 -6.59 -19.97 19.96
CA PRO A 145 -7.16 -20.59 18.76
C PRO A 145 -8.12 -21.76 19.08
N SER A 146 -7.97 -22.40 20.24
CA SER A 146 -8.90 -23.44 20.72
C SER A 146 -10.22 -22.89 21.29
N HIS A 147 -10.35 -21.57 21.42
CA HIS A 147 -11.56 -20.93 21.92
C HIS A 147 -12.65 -20.88 20.82
N PRO A 148 -13.91 -21.23 21.10
CA PRO A 148 -14.97 -21.32 20.07
C PRO A 148 -15.36 -20.00 19.41
N LYS A 149 -14.95 -18.87 19.99
CA LYS A 149 -15.15 -17.51 19.45
C LYS A 149 -13.85 -16.89 18.91
N ALA A 150 -12.78 -17.67 18.79
CA ALA A 150 -11.54 -17.18 18.21
C ALA A 150 -11.74 -16.96 16.71
N ASN A 151 -11.39 -15.76 16.26
CA ASN A 151 -11.37 -15.41 14.84
C ASN A 151 -9.90 -15.32 14.45
N ILE A 152 -9.45 -16.31 13.69
CA ILE A 152 -8.07 -16.39 13.22
C ILE A 152 -8.03 -15.69 11.87
N THR A 153 -7.30 -14.58 11.78
CA THR A 153 -7.19 -13.75 10.58
C THR A 153 -5.75 -13.37 10.32
N GLU A 154 -5.46 -12.84 9.15
CA GLU A 154 -4.19 -12.16 8.90
C GLU A 154 -4.03 -10.93 9.80
N SER A 155 -2.80 -10.47 9.94
CA SER A 155 -2.50 -9.28 10.73
C SER A 155 -3.03 -8.02 10.03
N ALA A 156 -3.50 -7.05 10.82
CA ALA A 156 -3.94 -5.77 10.27
C ALA A 156 -2.83 -5.02 9.50
N ALA A 157 -1.56 -5.29 9.81
CA ALA A 157 -0.43 -4.71 9.10
C ALA A 157 -0.31 -5.32 7.69
N THR A 158 -0.41 -6.64 7.57
CA THR A 158 -0.40 -7.39 6.30
C THR A 158 -1.53 -6.92 5.38
N ILE A 159 -2.76 -6.85 5.90
CA ILE A 159 -3.92 -6.41 5.10
C ILE A 159 -3.77 -4.96 4.61
N ARG A 160 -3.13 -4.08 5.39
CA ARG A 160 -2.85 -2.70 4.94
C ARG A 160 -1.83 -2.65 3.83
N GLU A 161 -0.77 -3.46 3.95
CA GLU A 161 0.28 -3.56 2.95
C GLU A 161 -0.29 -4.05 1.63
N GLU A 162 -1.05 -5.16 1.65
CA GLU A 162 -1.74 -5.68 0.46
C GLU A 162 -2.64 -4.64 -0.20
N ARG A 163 -3.44 -3.93 0.60
CA ARG A 163 -4.32 -2.88 0.07
C ARG A 163 -3.54 -1.73 -0.57
N HIS A 164 -2.40 -1.37 0.01
CA HIS A 164 -1.54 -0.32 -0.54
C HIS A 164 -0.92 -0.76 -1.87
N LEU A 165 -0.44 -2.00 -1.96
CA LEU A 165 0.12 -2.56 -3.21
C LEU A 165 -0.93 -2.59 -4.33
N VAL A 166 -2.15 -3.04 -4.04
CA VAL A 166 -3.26 -3.04 -5.01
C VAL A 166 -3.58 -1.62 -5.51
N ALA A 167 -3.51 -0.61 -4.63
CA ALA A 167 -3.74 0.77 -5.04
C ALA A 167 -2.63 1.28 -5.96
N THR A 168 -1.37 1.00 -5.66
CA THR A 168 -0.23 1.46 -6.46
C THR A 168 -0.14 0.78 -7.83
N ASP A 169 -0.55 -0.49 -7.93
CA ASP A 169 -0.54 -1.22 -9.21
C ASP A 169 -1.68 -0.76 -10.13
N ALA A 170 -2.81 -0.35 -9.57
CA ALA A 170 -3.91 0.23 -10.34
C ALA A 170 -3.49 1.55 -11.00
N ASP A 171 -2.75 2.40 -10.29
CA ASP A 171 -2.28 3.69 -10.81
C ASP A 171 -1.21 3.54 -11.91
N LYS A 172 -0.33 2.53 -11.80
CA LYS A 172 0.67 2.22 -12.86
C LYS A 172 0.08 1.68 -14.15
N SER A 173 -1.14 1.14 -14.12
CA SER A 173 -1.84 0.70 -15.33
C SER A 173 -2.49 1.85 -16.13
N GLY A 174 -2.43 3.09 -15.63
CA GLY A 174 -3.03 4.28 -16.23
C GLY A 174 -2.03 5.32 -16.75
N ASP A 175 -0.73 5.11 -16.61
CA ASP A 175 0.31 6.11 -16.94
C ASP A 175 1.44 5.45 -17.78
N ASP A 176 1.11 5.11 -19.02
CA ASP A 176 2.09 4.76 -20.07
C ASP A 176 1.95 5.76 -21.22
N SER A 177 2.01 7.05 -20.88
CA SER A 177 2.17 8.11 -21.87
C SER A 177 2.99 9.26 -21.31
N ASP A 178 4.11 9.46 -21.97
CA ASP A 178 4.92 10.67 -22.01
C ASP A 178 6.10 10.73 -21.01
N SER A 179 7.21 10.13 -21.42
CA SER A 179 8.53 10.68 -21.09
C SER A 179 9.40 10.62 -22.34
N GLY A 180 9.57 11.79 -22.94
CA GLY A 180 10.12 12.00 -24.26
C GLY A 180 11.63 11.76 -24.38
N GLU A 181 11.99 11.31 -25.57
CA GLU A 181 13.33 11.43 -26.15
C GLU A 181 13.16 11.96 -27.57
N GLU A 182 13.37 13.25 -27.80
CA GLU A 182 14.05 13.75 -29.00
C GLU A 182 14.85 14.99 -28.58
N GLU A 183 16.15 14.78 -28.39
CA GLU A 183 17.17 15.80 -28.33
C GLU A 183 17.27 16.47 -29.71
N GLU A 184 17.06 17.78 -29.81
CA GLU A 184 17.72 18.57 -30.86
C GLU A 184 18.43 19.78 -30.25
N GLU A 185 19.74 19.69 -30.37
CA GLU A 185 20.79 20.67 -30.18
C GLU A 185 20.57 21.89 -31.07
N ASP A 186 20.46 23.10 -30.50
CA ASP A 186 20.96 24.29 -31.18
C ASP A 186 21.66 25.23 -30.19
N THR A 187 22.91 25.49 -30.54
CA THR A 187 23.94 26.19 -29.78
C THR A 187 23.92 27.68 -30.09
N VAL A 188 23.52 28.58 -29.17
CA VAL A 188 24.07 29.96 -29.16
C VAL A 188 24.14 30.57 -27.75
N ALA A 189 25.31 31.16 -27.46
CA ALA A 189 25.84 31.72 -26.21
C ALA A 189 25.12 32.99 -25.66
N PRO A 190 25.49 33.47 -24.44
CA PRO A 190 24.64 34.33 -23.61
C PRO A 190 24.86 35.84 -23.83
N GLY A 191 23.78 36.62 -23.73
CA GLY A 191 23.80 38.08 -23.79
C GLY A 191 22.90 38.71 -22.71
N THR A 192 23.54 39.41 -21.78
CA THR A 192 22.97 40.25 -20.72
C THR A 192 21.88 41.22 -21.18
N LYS A 193 20.82 41.44 -20.36
CA LYS A 193 20.37 42.76 -19.89
C LYS A 193 19.07 42.70 -19.08
N ASP A 194 19.07 43.46 -17.99
CA ASP A 194 17.96 43.82 -17.12
C ASP A 194 16.75 44.39 -17.89
N LYS A 195 15.52 44.09 -17.42
CA LYS A 195 14.55 45.07 -16.87
C LYS A 195 13.09 44.57 -16.85
N VAL A 196 12.51 44.74 -15.65
CA VAL A 196 11.17 45.30 -15.37
C VAL A 196 9.94 44.39 -15.50
N VAL A 197 9.37 44.17 -14.31
CA VAL A 197 8.00 43.81 -13.97
C VAL A 197 6.97 44.62 -14.75
N GLU A 198 6.03 43.96 -15.43
CA GLU A 198 4.68 44.50 -15.55
C GLU A 198 3.61 43.43 -15.77
N THR A 199 2.67 43.42 -14.85
CA THR A 199 1.44 42.61 -14.80
C THR A 199 0.49 42.99 -15.93
N LYS A 200 0.13 42.07 -16.83
CA LYS A 200 -1.14 42.16 -17.58
C LYS A 200 -1.81 40.80 -17.75
N ARG A 201 -2.92 40.63 -17.04
CA ARG A 201 -3.99 39.67 -17.29
C ARG A 201 -4.36 39.70 -18.78
N LYS A 202 -4.35 38.55 -19.46
CA LYS A 202 -4.98 38.37 -20.77
C LYS A 202 -5.93 37.19 -20.73
N GLU A 203 -7.11 37.47 -21.26
CA GLU A 203 -8.31 36.67 -21.26
C GLU A 203 -8.15 35.31 -21.95
N SER A 204 -8.97 34.39 -21.48
CA SER A 204 -9.17 33.04 -22.00
C SER A 204 -9.40 33.01 -23.51
N ARG A 205 -8.40 32.55 -24.26
CA ARG A 205 -8.56 32.11 -25.65
C ARG A 205 -9.46 30.87 -25.63
N ALA A 206 -10.69 30.99 -26.13
CA ALA A 206 -11.58 29.87 -26.40
C ALA A 206 -10.85 28.88 -27.32
N LYS A 207 -10.25 27.84 -26.72
CA LYS A 207 -9.58 26.77 -27.45
C LYS A 207 -10.68 25.96 -28.14
N SER A 208 -10.54 25.80 -29.44
CA SER A 208 -11.49 25.15 -30.32
C SER A 208 -11.77 23.73 -29.85
N LYS A 209 -12.98 23.49 -29.31
CA LYS A 209 -13.56 22.17 -28.97
C LYS A 209 -13.61 21.17 -30.14
N THR A 210 -13.08 21.55 -31.31
CA THR A 210 -13.00 20.76 -32.52
C THR A 210 -11.78 19.85 -32.56
N ASN A 211 -10.74 20.13 -31.75
CA ASN A 211 -9.45 19.42 -31.84
C ASN A 211 -9.11 18.58 -30.58
N ASP A 212 -10.02 18.47 -29.61
CA ASP A 212 -9.87 17.63 -28.42
C ASP A 212 -10.61 16.28 -28.55
N LEU A 213 -10.95 15.86 -29.78
CA LEU A 213 -11.51 14.54 -30.02
C LEU A 213 -10.42 13.61 -30.52
N ASP A 214 -10.41 12.39 -29.97
CA ASP A 214 -9.54 11.31 -30.41
C ASP A 214 -9.78 11.06 -31.93
N PRO A 215 -8.73 11.09 -32.76
CA PRO A 215 -8.77 10.71 -34.17
C PRO A 215 -9.14 9.25 -34.44
N MET A 216 -9.57 8.48 -33.43
CA MET A 216 -10.20 7.16 -33.57
C MET A 216 -11.62 7.09 -32.97
N ASP A 217 -12.13 8.18 -32.40
CA ASP A 217 -13.50 8.23 -31.87
C ASP A 217 -14.53 8.22 -33.03
N PRO A 218 -15.53 7.32 -33.03
CA PRO A 218 -16.61 7.35 -34.00
C PRO A 218 -17.30 8.71 -34.12
N ALA A 219 -17.37 9.50 -33.05
CA ALA A 219 -17.93 10.86 -33.06
C ALA A 219 -17.04 11.89 -33.79
N ALA A 220 -15.80 11.52 -34.14
CA ALA A 220 -14.88 12.36 -34.91
C ALA A 220 -15.06 12.20 -36.43
N TYR A 221 -15.53 11.04 -36.93
CA TYR A 221 -15.70 10.78 -38.38
C TYR A 221 -17.14 10.46 -38.82
N SER A 222 -18.06 10.20 -37.90
CA SER A 222 -19.46 9.89 -38.22
C SER A 222 -20.41 11.03 -37.85
N ASP A 223 -21.61 11.03 -38.44
CA ASP A 223 -22.69 11.98 -38.17
C ASP A 223 -23.42 11.67 -36.84
N ALA A 224 -22.79 10.91 -35.96
CA ALA A 224 -23.32 10.57 -34.65
C ALA A 224 -23.39 11.84 -33.78
N PRO A 225 -24.55 12.14 -33.14
CA PRO A 225 -24.69 13.34 -32.34
C PRO A 225 -23.72 13.32 -31.15
N ARG A 226 -22.98 14.41 -30.98
CA ARG A 226 -22.03 14.61 -29.88
C ARG A 226 -22.78 14.88 -28.56
N GLY A 227 -23.31 13.82 -27.95
CA GLY A 227 -24.01 13.88 -26.68
C GLY A 227 -23.09 14.19 -25.50
N LYS A 228 -23.64 14.79 -24.45
CA LYS A 228 -23.01 14.81 -23.12
C LYS A 228 -23.35 13.50 -22.42
N TRP A 229 -22.61 13.14 -21.37
CA TRP A 229 -22.91 11.93 -20.60
C TRP A 229 -24.33 11.89 -19.99
N SER A 230 -25.01 13.03 -19.96
CA SER A 230 -26.40 13.18 -19.50
C SER A 230 -27.45 13.14 -20.62
N ASP A 231 -27.05 13.07 -21.88
CA ASP A 231 -27.96 13.12 -23.04
C ASP A 231 -28.68 11.77 -23.17
N GLY A 232 -30.01 11.77 -23.04
CA GLY A 232 -30.85 10.56 -23.00
C GLY A 232 -31.37 10.13 -21.62
N LEU A 233 -30.98 10.79 -20.52
CA LEU A 233 -31.65 10.61 -19.22
C LEU A 233 -32.86 11.54 -19.10
N GLU A 234 -34.05 10.99 -18.83
CA GLU A 234 -35.31 11.75 -18.74
C GLU A 234 -35.30 12.86 -17.67
N ARG A 235 -34.44 12.76 -16.66
CA ARG A 235 -33.92 13.87 -15.83
C ARG A 235 -32.55 13.51 -15.27
N GLY A 236 -31.58 14.42 -15.42
CA GLY A 236 -30.16 14.21 -15.07
C GLY A 236 -29.79 13.86 -13.62
N ASN A 237 -30.77 13.65 -12.72
CA ASN A 237 -30.54 13.27 -11.33
C ASN A 237 -31.37 12.06 -10.85
N GLU A 238 -32.24 11.48 -11.68
CA GLU A 238 -33.19 10.44 -11.26
C GLU A 238 -32.52 9.07 -11.05
N ALA A 239 -31.48 8.75 -11.83
CA ALA A 239 -30.77 7.47 -11.72
C ALA A 239 -29.89 7.34 -10.46
N LYS A 240 -29.50 8.44 -9.82
CA LYS A 240 -28.62 8.42 -8.63
C LYS A 240 -29.39 8.31 -7.31
N THR A 241 -30.70 8.56 -7.36
CA THR A 241 -31.60 8.46 -6.22
C THR A 241 -32.76 7.57 -6.64
N GLY A 242 -32.68 6.28 -6.32
CA GLY A 242 -33.80 5.33 -6.43
C GLY A 242 -34.92 5.64 -5.42
N ALA A 243 -35.33 6.91 -5.35
CA ALA A 243 -36.27 7.47 -4.41
C ALA A 243 -37.43 8.11 -5.17
N ASP A 244 -38.64 7.83 -4.70
CA ASP A 244 -39.91 8.30 -5.26
C ASP A 244 -40.03 9.84 -5.12
N VAL A 245 -40.23 10.52 -6.24
CA VAL A 245 -40.28 12.01 -6.35
C VAL A 245 -41.49 12.62 -5.63
N THR A 246 -42.43 11.79 -5.17
CA THR A 246 -43.61 12.26 -4.43
C THR A 246 -43.33 12.69 -2.98
N ALA A 247 -42.13 12.45 -2.44
CA ALA A 247 -41.79 12.79 -1.06
C ALA A 247 -41.04 14.14 -0.94
N SER A 248 -41.74 15.17 -0.48
CA SER A 248 -41.14 16.45 -0.05
C SER A 248 -40.43 16.26 1.30
N GLY A 249 -39.13 15.91 1.30
CA GLY A 249 -38.32 15.86 2.52
C GLY A 249 -36.82 15.60 2.27
N PRO A 250 -35.94 15.94 3.23
CA PRO A 250 -34.50 15.76 3.09
C PRO A 250 -34.14 14.28 2.89
N LEU A 251 -33.32 14.04 1.86
CA LEU A 251 -33.06 12.79 1.13
C LEU A 251 -32.53 11.59 1.97
N TYR A 252 -32.21 11.79 3.25
CA TYR A 252 -31.53 10.77 4.07
C TYR A 252 -32.10 10.68 5.48
N GLN A 253 -33.38 10.34 5.60
CA GLN A 253 -33.92 9.87 6.87
C GLN A 253 -34.08 8.35 6.80
N MET A 254 -33.29 7.63 7.63
CA MET A 254 -33.53 6.21 7.92
C MET A 254 -34.95 6.10 8.48
N ARG A 255 -35.89 5.63 7.66
CA ARG A 255 -37.26 5.36 8.11
C ARG A 255 -37.19 4.15 9.05
N PRO A 256 -37.75 4.24 10.27
CA PRO A 256 -37.92 3.07 11.13
C PRO A 256 -38.65 1.97 10.36
N TYR A 257 -38.18 0.73 10.45
CA TYR A 257 -38.86 -0.40 9.80
C TYR A 257 -40.34 -0.43 10.22
N PRO A 258 -41.26 -0.73 9.29
CA PRO A 258 -42.67 -0.85 9.61
C PRO A 258 -42.86 -1.91 10.69
N ASN A 259 -43.71 -1.62 11.67
CA ASN A 259 -43.98 -2.59 12.73
C ASN A 259 -44.56 -3.89 12.13
N PRO A 260 -44.35 -5.05 12.78
CA PRO A 260 -44.75 -6.34 12.23
C PRO A 260 -46.23 -6.41 11.82
N GLY A 261 -47.12 -5.72 12.53
CA GLY A 261 -48.55 -5.66 12.22
C GLY A 261 -48.89 -4.85 10.96
N ALA A 262 -48.10 -3.83 10.60
CA ALA A 262 -48.26 -3.10 9.35
C ALA A 262 -47.90 -3.96 8.14
N VAL A 263 -46.83 -4.75 8.25
CA VAL A 263 -46.40 -5.71 7.21
C VAL A 263 -47.47 -6.78 6.97
N LEU A 264 -48.05 -7.33 8.04
CA LEU A 264 -49.12 -8.33 7.93
C LEU A 264 -50.38 -7.78 7.26
N ARG A 265 -50.76 -6.53 7.53
CA ARG A 265 -51.91 -5.88 6.88
C ARG A 265 -51.67 -5.61 5.40
N ALA A 266 -50.46 -5.16 5.04
CA ALA A 266 -50.09 -4.97 3.64
C ALA A 266 -50.17 -6.29 2.86
N ASN A 267 -49.61 -7.37 3.41
CA ASN A 267 -49.66 -8.69 2.78
C ASN A 267 -51.08 -9.28 2.70
N ALA A 268 -51.95 -8.94 3.65
CA ALA A 268 -53.36 -9.34 3.61
C ALA A 268 -54.13 -8.59 2.51
N ALA A 269 -53.84 -7.30 2.30
CA ALA A 269 -54.46 -6.49 1.27
C ALA A 269 -54.01 -6.86 -0.15
N THR A 270 -52.80 -7.40 -0.32
CA THR A 270 -52.26 -7.83 -1.61
C THR A 270 -52.66 -9.24 -2.03
N LYS A 271 -53.42 -9.98 -1.21
CA LYS A 271 -53.96 -11.27 -1.63
C LYS A 271 -55.07 -11.02 -2.66
N PRO A 272 -54.91 -11.45 -3.93
CA PRO A 272 -55.99 -11.35 -4.89
C PRO A 272 -57.17 -12.19 -4.39
N SER A 273 -58.37 -11.60 -4.38
CA SER A 273 -59.60 -12.34 -4.19
C SER A 273 -59.76 -13.28 -5.39
N ASN A 274 -59.42 -14.55 -5.21
CA ASN A 274 -59.76 -15.58 -6.19
C ASN A 274 -61.29 -15.63 -6.32
N ILE A 275 -61.78 -15.17 -7.48
CA ILE A 275 -63.07 -15.54 -8.06
C ILE A 275 -62.81 -16.76 -8.93
#